data_AF-A0A932N2J8-F1
#
_entry.id   AF-A0A932N2J8-F1
#
_cell.length_a   1.000
_cell.length_b   1.000
_cell.length_c   1.000
_cell.angle_alpha   90.00
_cell.angle_beta   90.00
_cell.angle_gamma   90.00
#
_symmetry.space_group_name_H-M   'P 1'
#
loop_
_entity.id
_entity.type
_entity.pdbx_description
1 polymer ?
#
loop_
_entity_poly.entity_id
_entity_poly.type
_entity_poly.pdbx_seq_one_letter_code
_entity_poly.pdbx_strand_id
1 'polypeptide(L)'
;MLAVTFGFSAVTATLQLIDFVLRGLAGQRVALNPRRSYFDLIDLGLNLAYIGQLVAWGALGLYLLWRSGFGPASIGLRRFRWRADGLGGLGLAALIGIPGLGLYLVARTLGLSAEVTPTELTDSWWRIPVLVLAAFANAWAEEVIVVGYLLTRLQQLQMRPSRALLTSSLLRGAYHLYQGFGAGLGNLAMGVVFGTVWRRTGRLWPLIIAHGIIDTVAFVGYALLAGHLGWLR
;
A
#
# COMPACT_ATOMS: atom_id res chain seq x y z
N MET A 1 -17.75 -5.50 -1.54
CA MET A 1 -16.61 -4.56 -1.46
C MET A 1 -15.29 -5.29 -1.31
N LEU A 2 -14.99 -5.94 -0.17
CA LEU A 2 -13.69 -6.62 0.03
C LEU A 2 -13.42 -7.72 -0.99
N ALA A 3 -14.42 -8.54 -1.32
CA ALA A 3 -14.30 -9.62 -2.32
C ALA A 3 -13.98 -9.14 -3.74
N VAL A 4 -14.16 -7.85 -4.06
CA VAL A 4 -13.84 -7.28 -5.38
C VAL A 4 -12.52 -6.49 -5.35
N THR A 5 -11.93 -6.34 -4.16
CA THR A 5 -10.74 -5.51 -3.91
C THR A 5 -9.74 -6.31 -3.04
N PHE A 6 -9.27 -5.72 -1.93
CA PHE A 6 -8.20 -6.26 -1.10
C PHE A 6 -8.50 -7.59 -0.40
N GLY A 7 -9.78 -7.94 -0.21
CA GLY A 7 -10.15 -9.25 0.32
C GLY A 7 -9.80 -10.39 -0.65
N PHE A 8 -10.03 -10.19 -1.94
CA PHE A 8 -9.60 -11.16 -2.95
C PHE A 8 -8.10 -11.10 -3.18
N SER A 9 -7.50 -9.90 -3.17
CA SER A 9 -6.04 -9.74 -3.22
C SER A 9 -5.32 -10.49 -2.09
N ALA A 10 -5.90 -10.56 -0.89
CA ALA A 10 -5.35 -11.35 0.22
C ALA A 10 -5.35 -12.86 -0.06
N VAL A 11 -6.41 -13.38 -0.69
CA VAL A 11 -6.49 -14.78 -1.10
C VAL A 11 -5.42 -15.09 -2.14
N THR A 12 -5.34 -14.28 -3.20
CA THR A 12 -4.35 -14.49 -4.27
C THR A 12 -2.92 -14.34 -3.76
N ALA A 13 -2.65 -13.36 -2.88
CA ALA A 13 -1.34 -13.13 -2.29
C ALA A 13 -0.88 -14.29 -1.40
N THR A 14 -1.81 -14.90 -0.66
CA THR A 14 -1.52 -16.09 0.14
C THR A 14 -1.15 -17.28 -0.75
N LEU A 15 -1.90 -17.51 -1.84
CA LEU A 15 -1.60 -18.58 -2.79
C LEU A 15 -0.25 -18.36 -3.48
N GLN A 16 0.08 -17.12 -3.85
CA GLN A 16 1.38 -16.76 -4.43
C GLN A 16 2.54 -17.01 -3.45
N LEU A 17 2.36 -16.66 -2.18
CA LEU A 17 3.38 -16.95 -1.16
C LEU A 17 3.61 -18.45 -1.01
N ILE A 18 2.55 -19.26 -1.00
CA ILE A 18 2.66 -20.72 -0.94
C ILE A 18 3.46 -21.24 -2.14
N ASP A 19 3.14 -20.78 -3.35
CA ASP A 19 3.88 -21.16 -4.57
C ASP A 19 5.37 -20.79 -4.47
N PHE A 20 5.68 -19.57 -4.00
CA PHE A 20 7.06 -19.13 -3.82
C PHE A 20 7.83 -19.94 -2.78
N VAL A 21 7.19 -20.29 -1.67
CA VAL A 21 7.80 -21.15 -0.64
C VAL A 21 8.10 -22.54 -1.22
N LEU A 22 7.17 -23.13 -1.99
CA LEU A 22 7.35 -24.44 -2.61
C LEU A 22 8.46 -24.46 -3.67
N ARG A 23 8.69 -23.35 -4.37
CA ARG A 23 9.73 -23.21 -5.42
C ARG A 23 11.06 -22.65 -4.92
N GLY A 24 11.17 -22.34 -3.63
CA GLY A 24 12.31 -21.64 -3.04
C GLY A 24 12.15 -20.13 -3.11
N LEU A 25 11.78 -19.54 -1.96
CA LEU A 25 11.41 -18.13 -1.83
C LEU A 25 12.52 -17.15 -2.23
N ALA A 26 13.78 -17.46 -1.88
CA ALA A 26 14.92 -16.57 -2.11
C ALA A 26 15.24 -16.35 -3.61
N GLY A 27 14.82 -17.27 -4.49
CA GLY A 27 15.03 -17.15 -5.93
C GLY A 27 13.91 -16.42 -6.66
N GLN A 28 12.84 -16.01 -5.97
CA GLN A 28 11.68 -15.39 -6.60
C GLN A 28 11.83 -13.87 -6.68
N ARG A 29 11.35 -13.30 -7.79
CA ARG A 29 11.30 -11.85 -8.02
C ARG A 29 9.87 -11.41 -8.25
N VAL A 30 9.52 -10.29 -7.63
CA VAL A 30 8.18 -9.71 -7.76
C VAL A 30 8.31 -8.24 -8.11
N ALA A 31 7.71 -7.85 -9.23
CA ALA A 31 7.63 -6.47 -9.65
C ALA A 31 6.40 -5.78 -9.05
N LEU A 32 6.59 -4.65 -8.36
CA LEU A 32 5.47 -3.85 -7.84
C LEU A 32 4.79 -3.04 -8.95
N ASN A 33 5.59 -2.49 -9.86
CA ASN A 33 5.13 -1.78 -11.05
C ASN A 33 5.71 -2.47 -12.29
N PRO A 34 5.11 -3.60 -12.73
CA PRO A 34 5.60 -4.36 -13.86
C PRO A 34 5.39 -3.60 -15.17
N ARG A 35 6.25 -3.85 -16.16
CA ARG A 35 6.00 -3.46 -17.53
C ARG A 35 4.85 -4.31 -18.08
N ARG A 36 3.80 -3.66 -18.57
CA ARG A 36 2.56 -4.29 -19.06
C ARG A 36 2.52 -4.43 -20.57
N SER A 37 3.28 -3.62 -21.29
CA SER A 37 3.38 -3.69 -22.75
C SER A 37 4.78 -3.43 -23.26
N TYR A 38 5.12 -4.05 -24.39
CA TYR A 38 6.34 -3.71 -25.13
C TYR A 38 6.29 -2.32 -25.75
N PHE A 39 5.10 -1.79 -26.04
CA PHE A 39 4.92 -0.47 -26.65
C PHE A 39 4.72 0.62 -25.60
N ASP A 40 5.60 1.63 -25.60
CA ASP A 40 5.69 2.66 -24.54
C ASP A 40 4.36 3.39 -24.26
N LEU A 41 3.66 3.87 -25.29
CA LEU A 41 2.37 4.56 -25.11
C LEU A 41 1.25 3.63 -24.63
N ILE A 42 1.28 2.35 -25.03
CA ILE A 42 0.32 1.36 -24.53
C ILE A 42 0.63 1.04 -23.07
N ASP A 43 1.91 0.94 -22.70
CA ASP A 43 2.35 0.71 -21.33
C ASP A 43 1.92 1.86 -20.40
N LEU A 44 2.11 3.10 -20.84
CA LEU A 44 1.58 4.28 -20.16
C LEU A 44 0.07 4.19 -19.98
N GLY A 45 -0.68 3.89 -21.05
CA GLY A 45 -2.13 3.76 -21.01
C GLY A 45 -2.62 2.69 -20.02
N LEU A 46 -1.96 1.53 -19.98
CA LEU A 46 -2.29 0.44 -19.06
C LEU A 46 -1.97 0.79 -17.60
N ASN A 47 -0.89 1.51 -17.34
CA ASN A 47 -0.57 2.00 -15.99
C ASN A 47 -1.56 3.07 -15.53
N LEU A 48 -1.96 4.00 -16.40
CA LEU A 48 -3.01 4.98 -16.10
C LEU A 48 -4.37 4.33 -15.87
N ALA A 49 -4.72 3.28 -16.62
CA ALA A 49 -5.92 2.50 -16.40
C ALA A 49 -5.90 1.81 -15.02
N TYR A 50 -4.77 1.23 -14.64
CA TYR A 50 -4.58 0.63 -13.31
C TYR A 50 -4.72 1.66 -12.18
N ILE A 51 -4.12 2.85 -12.34
CA ILE A 51 -4.29 3.98 -11.43
C ILE A 51 -5.78 4.36 -11.31
N GLY A 52 -6.47 4.48 -12.45
CA GLY A 52 -7.91 4.76 -12.49
C GLY A 52 -8.74 3.70 -11.76
N GLN A 53 -8.38 2.43 -11.89
CA GLN A 53 -9.03 1.33 -11.16
C GLN A 53 -8.86 1.47 -9.64
N LEU A 54 -7.65 1.80 -9.15
CA LEU A 54 -7.40 2.02 -7.72
C LEU A 54 -8.21 3.20 -7.17
N VAL A 55 -8.24 4.31 -7.92
CA VAL A 55 -9.08 5.47 -7.56
C VAL A 55 -10.57 5.07 -7.50
N ALA A 56 -11.05 4.32 -8.49
CA ALA A 56 -12.42 3.82 -8.55
C ALA A 56 -12.76 2.88 -7.39
N TRP A 57 -11.84 2.01 -6.97
CA TRP A 57 -12.01 1.15 -5.79
C TRP A 57 -12.22 1.97 -4.52
N GLY A 58 -11.35 2.96 -4.25
CA GLY A 58 -11.53 3.86 -3.10
C GLY A 58 -12.83 4.65 -3.18
N ALA A 59 -13.16 5.20 -4.36
CA ALA A 59 -14.40 5.92 -4.60
C ALA A 59 -15.65 5.05 -4.37
N LEU A 60 -15.63 3.78 -4.79
CA LEU A 60 -16.70 2.82 -4.54
C LEU A 60 -16.87 2.56 -3.04
N GLY A 61 -15.77 2.40 -2.29
CA GLY A 61 -15.81 2.29 -0.83
C GLY A 61 -16.48 3.50 -0.17
N LEU A 62 -16.10 4.71 -0.59
CA LEU A 62 -16.72 5.95 -0.11
C LEU A 62 -18.20 6.03 -0.46
N TYR A 63 -18.55 5.72 -1.70
CA TYR A 63 -19.93 5.75 -2.17
C TYR A 63 -20.81 4.81 -1.34
N LEU A 64 -20.34 3.59 -1.07
CA LEU A 64 -21.08 2.63 -0.25
C LEU A 64 -21.25 3.10 1.21
N LEU A 65 -20.25 3.76 1.81
CA LEU A 65 -20.40 4.39 3.14
C LEU A 65 -21.41 5.52 3.12
N TRP A 66 -21.30 6.40 2.13
CA TRP A 66 -22.17 7.54 1.97
C TRP A 66 -23.64 7.12 1.83
N ARG A 67 -23.90 6.08 1.02
CA ARG A 67 -25.24 5.46 0.88
C ARG A 67 -25.78 4.85 2.18
N SER A 68 -24.93 4.55 3.16
CA SER A 68 -25.32 4.10 4.49
C SER A 68 -25.34 5.21 5.56
N GLY A 69 -25.25 6.48 5.16
CA GLY A 69 -25.30 7.64 6.07
C GLY A 69 -23.94 8.13 6.58
N PHE A 70 -22.83 7.52 6.15
CA PHE A 70 -21.47 7.88 6.57
C PHE A 70 -20.76 8.63 5.44
N GLY A 71 -20.89 9.96 5.43
CA GLY A 71 -20.21 10.80 4.43
C GLY A 71 -18.68 10.79 4.56
N PRO A 72 -17.93 11.30 3.57
CA PRO A 72 -16.45 11.29 3.58
C PRO A 72 -15.83 11.90 4.85
N ALA A 73 -16.46 12.96 5.38
CA ALA A 73 -16.02 13.63 6.61
C ALA A 73 -16.09 12.75 7.87
N SER A 74 -16.91 11.69 7.87
CA SER A 74 -17.07 10.75 9.00
C SER A 74 -15.89 9.79 9.13
N ILE A 75 -15.24 9.46 8.01
CA ILE A 75 -14.03 8.63 8.01
C ILE A 75 -12.74 9.45 7.98
N GLY A 76 -12.83 10.76 8.15
CA GLY A 76 -11.65 11.63 8.24
C GLY A 76 -11.17 12.23 6.93
N LEU A 77 -11.92 12.10 5.82
CA LEU A 77 -11.75 12.91 4.60
C LEU A 77 -12.45 14.27 4.78
N ARG A 78 -11.99 15.04 5.76
CA ARG A 78 -12.47 16.40 6.04
C ARG A 78 -11.61 17.41 5.29
N ARG A 79 -11.87 18.71 5.47
CA ARG A 79 -11.00 19.77 4.94
C ARG A 79 -9.55 19.54 5.40
N PHE A 80 -8.65 19.53 4.42
CA PHE A 80 -7.23 19.33 4.61
C PHE A 80 -6.62 20.40 5.52
N ARG A 81 -5.74 20.00 6.44
CA ARG A 81 -5.00 20.87 7.34
C ARG A 81 -3.51 20.54 7.25
N TRP A 82 -2.73 21.44 6.67
CA TRP A 82 -1.30 21.23 6.42
C TRP A 82 -0.51 20.70 7.63
N ARG A 83 -0.71 21.27 8.82
CA ARG A 83 0.02 20.85 10.04
C ARG A 83 -0.34 19.43 10.49
N ALA A 84 -1.62 19.06 10.47
CA ALA A 84 -2.06 17.76 10.98
C ALA A 84 -1.95 16.67 9.91
N ASP A 85 -2.22 17.00 8.65
CA ASP A 85 -2.27 16.04 7.55
C ASP A 85 -0.96 15.98 6.78
N GLY A 86 -0.38 17.13 6.43
CA GLY A 86 0.90 17.20 5.73
C GLY A 86 2.06 16.78 6.64
N LEU A 87 2.33 17.54 7.70
CA LEU A 87 3.42 17.22 8.63
C LEU A 87 3.17 15.92 9.39
N GLY A 88 1.92 15.63 9.77
CA GLY A 88 1.56 14.35 10.37
C GLY A 88 1.82 13.17 9.43
N GLY A 89 1.46 13.31 8.14
CA GLY A 89 1.76 12.31 7.13
C GLY A 89 3.26 12.13 6.91
N LEU A 90 4.05 13.20 6.86
CA LEU A 90 5.51 13.13 6.79
C LEU A 90 6.12 12.44 8.02
N GLY A 91 5.65 12.77 9.22
CA GLY A 91 6.11 12.13 10.45
C GLY A 91 5.79 10.63 10.48
N LEU A 92 4.59 10.24 10.03
CA LEU A 92 4.22 8.83 9.90
C LEU A 92 5.02 8.11 8.81
N ALA A 93 5.30 8.77 7.68
CA ALA A 93 6.15 8.23 6.62
C ALA A 93 7.55 7.94 7.15
N ALA A 94 8.15 8.86 7.90
CA ALA A 94 9.46 8.65 8.52
C ALA A 94 9.42 7.53 9.58
N LEU A 95 8.39 7.51 10.43
CA LEU A 95 8.22 6.53 11.50
C LEU A 95 8.15 5.09 10.97
N ILE A 96 7.51 4.87 9.82
CA ILE A 96 7.36 3.54 9.23
C ILE A 96 8.47 3.26 8.20
N GLY A 97 8.74 4.21 7.31
CA GLY A 97 9.66 4.07 6.20
C GLY A 97 11.12 3.90 6.63
N ILE A 98 11.60 4.66 7.63
CA ILE A 98 13.01 4.58 8.06
C ILE A 98 13.32 3.21 8.69
N PRO A 99 12.56 2.71 9.68
CA PRO A 99 12.79 1.36 10.20
C PRO A 99 12.57 0.27 9.13
N GLY A 100 11.58 0.46 8.25
CA GLY A 100 11.31 -0.47 7.15
C GLY A 100 12.50 -0.61 6.18
N LEU A 101 13.14 0.50 5.80
CA LEU A 101 14.37 0.49 5.01
C LEU A 101 15.50 -0.22 5.75
N GLY A 102 15.69 0.05 7.03
CA GLY A 102 16.70 -0.64 7.85
C GLY A 102 16.49 -2.16 7.89
N LEU A 103 15.25 -2.60 8.12
CA LEU A 103 14.89 -4.02 8.15
C LEU A 103 15.07 -4.70 6.79
N TYR A 104 14.71 -4.03 5.69
CA TYR A 104 14.91 -4.55 4.34
C TYR A 104 16.40 -4.80 4.06
N LEU A 105 17.27 -3.85 4.41
CA LEU A 105 18.71 -4.00 4.24
C LEU A 105 19.25 -5.20 5.03
N VAL A 106 18.84 -5.36 6.29
CA VAL A 106 19.26 -6.50 7.13
C VAL A 106 18.72 -7.83 6.58
N ALA A 107 17.44 -7.90 6.24
CA ALA A 107 16.82 -9.12 5.72
C ALA A 107 17.47 -9.58 4.40
N ARG A 108 17.86 -8.63 3.55
CA ARG A 108 18.63 -8.90 2.33
C ARG A 108 19.99 -9.50 2.64
N THR A 109 20.74 -8.92 3.57
CA THR A 109 22.07 -9.46 3.95
C THR A 109 21.99 -10.86 4.55
N LEU A 110 20.84 -11.24 5.13
CA LEU A 110 20.61 -12.55 5.74
C LEU A 110 19.91 -13.57 4.80
N GLY A 111 19.55 -13.19 3.57
CA GLY A 111 18.86 -14.09 2.62
C GLY A 111 17.43 -14.44 3.01
N LEU A 112 16.78 -13.64 3.86
CA LEU A 112 15.46 -13.93 4.44
C LEU A 112 14.29 -13.32 3.64
N SER A 113 14.53 -12.76 2.45
CA SER A 113 13.49 -12.06 1.66
C SER A 113 13.70 -12.25 0.17
N ALA A 114 12.58 -12.33 -0.56
CA ALA A 114 12.58 -12.29 -2.03
C ALA A 114 13.10 -10.94 -2.53
N GLU A 115 13.70 -10.94 -3.71
CA GLU A 115 14.14 -9.70 -4.35
C GLU A 115 12.89 -8.98 -4.91
N VAL A 116 12.46 -7.94 -4.21
CA VAL A 116 11.39 -7.06 -4.68
C VAL A 116 12.02 -6.07 -5.67
N THR A 117 11.51 -6.04 -6.90
CA THR A 117 11.86 -5.06 -7.92
C THR A 117 10.78 -3.98 -7.94
N PRO A 118 10.99 -2.80 -7.35
CA PRO A 118 9.96 -1.77 -7.21
C PRO A 118 9.38 -1.25 -8.54
N THR A 119 10.15 -1.31 -9.64
CA THR A 119 9.64 -1.00 -10.98
C THR A 119 10.43 -1.69 -12.08
N GLU A 120 9.71 -2.16 -13.10
CA GLU A 120 10.27 -2.68 -14.37
C GLU A 120 9.97 -1.74 -15.55
N LEU A 121 9.44 -0.55 -15.29
CA LEU A 121 9.11 0.42 -16.34
C LEU A 121 10.39 0.88 -17.03
N THR A 122 10.31 1.01 -18.36
CA THR A 122 11.41 1.52 -19.19
C THR A 122 11.75 2.95 -18.83
N ASP A 123 12.98 3.38 -19.15
CA ASP A 123 13.43 4.74 -18.88
C ASP A 123 12.76 5.73 -19.85
N SER A 124 11.52 6.09 -19.51
CA SER A 124 10.64 6.99 -20.25
C SER A 124 10.34 8.22 -19.40
N TRP A 125 10.11 9.37 -20.03
CA TRP A 125 9.87 10.65 -19.33
C TRP A 125 8.67 10.61 -18.36
N TRP A 126 7.69 9.74 -18.64
CA TRP A 126 6.49 9.56 -17.83
C TRP A 126 6.67 8.59 -16.66
N ARG A 127 7.78 7.83 -16.59
CA ARG A 127 8.01 6.81 -15.57
C ARG A 127 7.87 7.36 -14.16
N ILE A 128 8.59 8.44 -13.83
CA ILE A 128 8.57 9.02 -12.48
C ILE A 128 7.17 9.59 -12.15
N PRO A 129 6.54 10.43 -12.99
CA PRO A 129 5.17 10.90 -12.73
C PRO A 129 4.17 9.77 -12.50
N VAL A 130 4.21 8.70 -13.31
CA VAL A 130 3.29 7.57 -13.19
C VAL A 130 3.55 6.77 -11.90
N LEU A 131 4.81 6.56 -11.50
CA LEU A 131 5.13 5.88 -10.24
C LEU A 131 4.62 6.66 -9.03
N VAL A 132 4.75 7.99 -9.03
CA VAL A 132 4.18 8.84 -7.97
C VAL A 132 2.66 8.74 -7.96
N LEU A 133 2.01 8.84 -9.12
CA LEU A 133 0.55 8.71 -9.21
C LEU A 133 0.07 7.33 -8.75
N ALA A 134 0.77 6.26 -9.13
CA ALA A 134 0.48 4.90 -8.70
C ALA A 134 0.62 4.75 -7.17
N ALA A 135 1.68 5.27 -6.58
CA ALA A 135 1.89 5.28 -5.13
C ALA A 135 0.72 5.96 -4.38
N PHE A 136 0.31 7.14 -4.81
CA PHE A 136 -0.81 7.84 -4.18
C PHE A 136 -2.17 7.21 -4.49
N ALA A 137 -2.35 6.59 -5.64
CA ALA A 137 -3.57 5.85 -5.98
C ALA A 137 -3.69 4.57 -5.14
N ASN A 138 -2.58 3.86 -4.90
CA ASN A 138 -2.54 2.70 -4.03
C ASN A 138 -2.85 3.09 -2.58
N ALA A 139 -2.15 4.10 -2.06
CA ALA A 139 -2.41 4.69 -0.76
C ALA A 139 -3.87 5.11 -0.59
N TRP A 140 -4.45 5.77 -1.60
CA TRP A 140 -5.86 6.13 -1.61
C TRP A 140 -6.76 4.90 -1.47
N ALA A 141 -6.60 3.90 -2.34
CA ALA A 141 -7.44 2.71 -2.35
C ALA A 141 -7.34 1.97 -1.02
N GLU A 142 -6.12 1.73 -0.55
CA GLU A 142 -5.85 0.99 0.68
C GLU A 142 -6.36 1.72 1.92
N GLU A 143 -6.02 2.98 2.12
CA GLU A 143 -6.43 3.69 3.33
C GLU A 143 -7.94 3.94 3.35
N VAL A 144 -8.55 4.22 2.21
CA VAL A 144 -10.01 4.39 2.13
C VAL A 144 -10.74 3.07 2.40
N ILE A 145 -10.28 1.94 1.85
CA ILE A 145 -10.99 0.67 1.99
C ILE A 145 -10.66 -0.02 3.32
N VAL A 146 -9.38 -0.15 3.66
CA VAL A 146 -8.91 -1.01 4.77
C VAL A 146 -8.98 -0.28 6.10
N VAL A 147 -8.74 1.04 6.13
CA VAL A 147 -8.88 1.85 7.34
C VAL A 147 -10.24 2.52 7.37
N GLY A 148 -10.57 3.37 6.39
CA GLY A 148 -11.80 4.16 6.39
C GLY A 148 -13.07 3.30 6.36
N TYR A 149 -13.23 2.44 5.36
CA TYR A 149 -14.41 1.62 5.15
C TYR A 149 -14.48 0.47 6.14
N LEU A 150 -13.47 -0.40 6.16
CA LEU A 150 -13.53 -1.64 6.92
C LEU A 150 -13.63 -1.39 8.42
N LEU A 151 -12.83 -0.50 9.02
CA LEU A 151 -12.94 -0.22 10.45
C LEU A 151 -14.30 0.37 10.80
N THR A 152 -14.82 1.28 9.98
CA THR A 152 -16.17 1.83 10.17
C THR A 152 -17.23 0.72 10.11
N ARG A 153 -17.16 -0.19 9.14
CA ARG A 153 -18.10 -1.33 9.05
C ARG A 153 -17.98 -2.30 10.21
N LEU A 154 -16.76 -2.64 10.65
CA LEU A 154 -16.55 -3.51 11.80
C LEU A 154 -17.09 -2.88 13.10
N GLN A 155 -16.99 -1.55 13.25
CA GLN A 155 -17.60 -0.83 14.36
C GLN A 155 -19.13 -0.84 14.29
N GLN A 156 -19.72 -0.69 13.11
CA GLN A 156 -21.17 -0.83 12.91
C GLN A 156 -21.68 -2.23 13.26
N LEU A 157 -20.85 -3.26 13.02
CA LEU A 157 -21.10 -4.64 13.46
C LEU A 157 -20.81 -4.86 14.96
N GLN A 158 -20.59 -3.79 15.72
CA GLN A 158 -20.31 -3.80 17.16
C GLN A 158 -19.07 -4.62 17.55
N MET A 159 -18.14 -4.82 16.60
CA MET A 159 -16.88 -5.52 16.88
C MET A 159 -16.03 -4.67 17.84
N ARG A 160 -15.48 -5.31 18.88
CA ARG A 160 -14.57 -4.66 19.84
C ARG A 160 -13.45 -3.91 19.12
N PRO A 161 -13.09 -2.67 19.51
CA PRO A 161 -12.13 -1.85 18.76
C PRO A 161 -10.77 -2.52 18.52
N SER A 162 -10.26 -3.28 19.50
CA SER A 162 -9.00 -4.02 19.36
C SER A 162 -9.08 -5.13 18.31
N ARG A 163 -10.20 -5.87 18.28
CA ARG A 163 -10.46 -6.91 17.26
C ARG A 163 -10.62 -6.29 15.88
N ALA A 164 -11.37 -5.18 15.76
CA ALA A 164 -11.53 -4.50 14.49
C ALA A 164 -10.20 -4.01 13.92
N LEU A 165 -9.33 -3.43 14.76
CA LEU A 165 -7.98 -3.04 14.37
C LEU A 165 -7.15 -4.24 13.92
N LEU A 166 -7.16 -5.32 14.70
CA LEU A 166 -6.41 -6.53 14.35
C LEU A 166 -6.88 -7.12 13.02
N THR A 167 -8.19 -7.24 12.80
CA THR A 167 -8.77 -7.75 11.54
C THR A 167 -8.35 -6.89 10.35
N SER A 168 -8.44 -5.57 10.46
CA SER A 168 -8.00 -4.63 9.41
C SER A 168 -6.49 -4.75 9.13
N SER A 169 -5.68 -4.85 10.19
CA SER A 169 -4.21 -4.97 10.08
C SER A 169 -3.78 -6.33 9.50
N LEU A 170 -4.47 -7.41 9.87
CA LEU A 170 -4.26 -8.75 9.32
C LEU A 170 -4.63 -8.79 7.84
N LEU A 171 -5.76 -8.19 7.46
CA LEU A 171 -6.13 -8.06 6.05
C LEU A 171 -5.03 -7.34 5.27
N ARG A 172 -4.53 -6.22 5.83
CA ARG A 172 -3.40 -5.48 5.25
C ARG A 172 -2.18 -6.35 5.04
N GLY A 173 -1.69 -7.00 6.10
CA GLY A 173 -0.56 -7.93 5.96
C GLY A 173 -0.83 -9.03 4.92
N ALA A 174 -2.05 -9.59 4.89
CA ALA A 174 -2.41 -10.70 4.01
C ALA A 174 -2.34 -10.36 2.52
N TYR A 175 -2.85 -9.20 2.08
CA TYR A 175 -2.75 -8.82 0.67
C TYR A 175 -1.36 -8.35 0.23
N HIS A 176 -0.40 -8.26 1.15
CA HIS A 176 1.02 -8.04 0.85
C HIS A 176 1.88 -9.31 0.93
N LEU A 177 1.32 -10.47 1.28
CA LEU A 177 2.08 -11.73 1.39
C LEU A 177 2.74 -12.16 0.07
N TYR A 178 2.23 -11.71 -1.07
CA TYR A 178 2.85 -11.98 -2.38
C TYR A 178 4.25 -11.38 -2.51
N GLN A 179 4.64 -10.42 -1.67
CA GLN A 179 6.00 -9.87 -1.62
C GLN A 179 6.92 -10.65 -0.66
N GLY A 180 6.38 -11.66 0.04
CA GLY A 180 7.08 -12.43 1.07
C GLY A 180 6.62 -12.12 2.50
N PHE A 181 7.11 -12.91 3.46
CA PHE A 181 6.74 -12.79 4.88
C PHE A 181 7.09 -11.41 5.48
N GLY A 182 8.25 -10.86 5.14
CA GLY A 182 8.70 -9.56 5.65
C GLY A 182 7.76 -8.42 5.26
N ALA A 183 7.30 -8.39 4.02
CA ALA A 183 6.35 -7.41 3.53
C ALA A 183 4.98 -7.55 4.20
N GLY A 184 4.48 -8.79 4.38
CA GLY A 184 3.24 -9.04 5.11
C GLY A 184 3.29 -8.58 6.57
N LEU A 185 4.40 -8.88 7.27
CA LEU A 185 4.59 -8.44 8.66
C LEU A 185 4.76 -6.92 8.79
N GLY A 186 5.53 -6.31 7.89
CA GLY A 186 5.69 -4.85 7.86
C GLY A 186 4.37 -4.12 7.63
N ASN A 187 3.55 -4.63 6.72
CA ASN A 187 2.24 -4.06 6.43
C ASN A 187 1.20 -4.32 7.54
N LEU A 188 1.29 -5.45 8.24
CA LEU A 188 0.52 -5.66 9.48
C LEU A 188 0.89 -4.60 10.53
N ALA A 189 2.18 -4.37 10.77
CA ALA A 189 2.64 -3.35 11.72
C ALA A 189 2.19 -1.94 11.31
N MET A 190 2.31 -1.59 10.02
CA MET A 190 1.78 -0.35 9.47
C MET A 190 0.28 -0.25 9.72
N GLY A 191 -0.50 -1.30 9.45
CA GLY A 191 -1.95 -1.37 9.69
C GLY A 191 -2.32 -1.08 11.15
N VAL A 192 -1.56 -1.63 12.11
CA VAL A 192 -1.76 -1.38 13.55
C VAL A 192 -1.54 0.10 13.89
N VAL A 193 -0.44 0.69 13.39
CA VAL A 193 -0.09 2.09 13.62
C VAL A 193 -1.15 3.00 12.99
N PHE A 194 -1.47 2.76 11.73
CA PHE A 194 -2.39 3.56 10.93
C PHE A 194 -3.81 3.51 11.48
N GLY A 195 -4.35 2.31 11.72
CA GLY A 195 -5.67 2.18 12.34
C GLY A 195 -5.73 2.77 13.75
N THR A 196 -4.62 2.78 14.51
CA THR A 196 -4.56 3.45 15.82
C THR A 196 -4.56 4.98 15.68
N VAL A 197 -3.77 5.54 14.76
CA VAL A 197 -3.74 6.97 14.47
C VAL A 197 -5.11 7.44 13.98
N TRP A 198 -5.73 6.70 13.07
CA TRP A 198 -7.05 7.03 12.55
C TRP A 198 -8.11 7.03 13.66
N ARG A 199 -8.13 6.02 14.55
CA ARG A 199 -9.07 6.00 15.69
C ARG A 199 -8.86 7.15 16.67
N ARG A 200 -7.61 7.59 16.87
CA ARG A 200 -7.29 8.70 17.79
C ARG A 200 -7.59 10.07 17.20
N THR A 201 -7.35 10.25 15.90
CA THR A 201 -7.41 11.57 15.25
C THR A 201 -8.67 11.78 14.43
N GLY A 202 -9.34 10.69 14.01
CA GLY A 202 -10.46 10.72 13.08
C GLY A 202 -10.09 11.31 11.71
N ARG A 203 -8.82 11.20 11.29
CA ARG A 203 -8.30 11.81 10.06
C ARG A 203 -7.71 10.74 9.16
N LEU A 204 -8.01 10.80 7.86
CA LEU A 204 -7.51 9.85 6.87
C LEU A 204 -6.40 10.42 5.98
N TRP A 205 -6.42 11.72 5.72
CA TRP A 205 -5.39 12.42 4.93
C TRP A 205 -3.95 12.17 5.37
N PRO A 206 -3.59 12.20 6.67
CA PRO A 206 -2.22 11.94 7.07
C PRO A 206 -1.76 10.52 6.69
N LEU A 207 -2.67 9.55 6.70
CA LEU A 207 -2.36 8.16 6.35
C LEU A 207 -2.16 8.00 4.85
N ILE A 208 -3.04 8.58 4.04
CA ILE A 208 -2.92 8.57 2.57
C ILE A 208 -1.59 9.23 2.14
N ILE A 209 -1.24 10.36 2.77
CA ILE A 209 0.03 11.03 2.49
C ILE A 209 1.21 10.19 2.94
N ALA A 210 1.17 9.65 4.15
CA ALA A 210 2.26 8.83 4.68
C ALA A 210 2.54 7.62 3.78
N HIS A 211 1.49 6.88 3.44
CA HIS A 211 1.55 5.73 2.57
C HIS A 211 2.08 6.11 1.18
N GLY A 212 1.48 7.12 0.54
CA GLY A 212 1.89 7.56 -0.79
C GLY A 212 3.35 8.02 -0.84
N ILE A 213 3.86 8.65 0.21
CA ILE A 213 5.27 9.02 0.33
C ILE A 213 6.16 7.78 0.50
N ILE A 214 5.80 6.83 1.36
CA ILE A 214 6.55 5.58 1.55
C ILE A 214 6.66 4.83 0.22
N ASP A 215 5.55 4.65 -0.49
CA ASP A 215 5.50 3.98 -1.79
C ASP A 215 6.28 4.75 -2.84
N THR A 216 6.17 6.08 -2.87
CA THR A 216 6.95 6.93 -3.79
C THR A 216 8.46 6.76 -3.56
N VAL A 217 8.91 6.78 -2.30
CA VAL A 217 10.32 6.58 -1.96
C VAL A 217 10.77 5.18 -2.36
N ALA A 218 9.95 4.15 -2.13
CA ALA A 218 10.28 2.79 -2.54
C ALA A 218 10.37 2.66 -4.08
N PHE A 219 9.41 3.20 -4.82
CA PHE A 219 9.34 3.06 -6.28
C PHE A 219 10.39 3.91 -6.98
N VAL A 220 10.46 5.20 -6.65
CA VAL A 220 11.35 6.18 -7.31
C VAL A 220 12.77 6.08 -6.77
N GLY A 221 12.95 5.89 -5.46
CA GLY A 221 14.26 5.72 -4.85
C GLY A 221 15.00 4.54 -5.46
N TYR A 222 14.33 3.39 -5.62
CA TYR A 222 14.90 2.25 -6.33
C TYR A 222 15.17 2.56 -7.81
N ALA A 223 14.19 3.16 -8.51
CA ALA A 223 14.31 3.49 -9.94
C ALA A 223 15.55 4.36 -10.27
N LEU A 224 15.96 5.23 -9.33
CA LEU A 224 17.11 6.11 -9.48
C LEU A 224 18.42 5.48 -8.96
N LEU A 225 18.36 4.69 -7.89
CA LEU A 225 19.54 4.18 -7.18
C LEU A 225 19.98 2.78 -7.63
N ALA A 226 19.11 1.96 -8.22
CA ALA A 226 19.44 0.60 -8.66
C ALA A 226 20.55 0.54 -9.73
N GLY A 227 20.71 1.62 -10.51
CA GLY A 227 21.81 1.77 -11.47
C GLY A 227 23.16 2.16 -10.85
N HIS A 228 23.16 2.71 -9.63
CA HIS A 228 24.33 3.37 -9.01
C HIS A 228 24.84 2.66 -7.75
N LEU A 229 24.03 1.81 -7.12
CA LEU A 229 24.39 1.11 -5.89
C LEU A 229 24.40 -0.40 -6.13
N GLY A 230 25.60 -0.99 -6.12
CA GLY A 230 25.79 -2.44 -6.36
C GLY A 230 25.07 -3.35 -5.36
N TRP A 231 24.65 -2.83 -4.19
CA TRP A 231 23.84 -3.55 -3.21
C TRP A 231 22.33 -3.49 -3.47
N LEU A 232 21.86 -2.78 -4.50
CA LEU A 232 20.47 -2.85 -4.97
C LEU A 232 20.29 -3.86 -6.12
N ARG A 233 21.37 -4.49 -6.61
CA ARG A 233 21.36 -5.58 -7.60
C ARG A 233 21.50 -6.94 -6.94
#